data_AF-A0A6J5JCJ4-F1
#
_entry.id   AF-A0A6J5JCJ4-F1
#
_cell.length_a   1.000
_cell.length_b   1.000
_cell.length_c   1.000
_cell.angle_alpha   90.00
_cell.angle_beta   90.00
_cell.angle_gamma   90.00
#
_symmetry.space_group_name_H-M   'P 1'
#
loop_
_entity.id
_entity.type
_entity.pdbx_description
1 polymer ?
#
loop_
_entity_poly.entity_id
_entity_poly.type
_entity_poly.pdbx_seq_one_letter_code
_entity_poly.pdbx_strand_id
1 'polypeptide(L)'
;MYKFWRNLFLLVSVFIAKSGYAGGSYEVVGASLKIGDSKICSLDRESRYAVESFDKLAIMLSETTYVDKRQLDHCQIGGVVHVLSIPSNVGTLSDINVSKGFYVALDFVDVQPFAYLATVARVGTSKNLVSVKGAYIVGRKISELKGAAFSSAGDAGASIISPDGRYVAPTGEIDCSPTSYPGVWDIEYNRRVVMAEDACMELFKK
;
A
#
# COMPACT_ATOMS: atom_id res chain seq x y z
N MET A 1 -46.53 59.70 -10.53
CA MET A 1 -46.20 59.29 -11.92
C MET A 1 -44.72 58.90 -11.89
N TYR A 2 -44.23 57.67 -11.98
CA TYR A 2 -44.50 56.48 -12.79
C TYR A 2 -44.05 55.24 -11.96
N LYS A 3 -44.89 54.22 -11.74
CA LYS A 3 -44.87 52.86 -12.34
C LYS A 3 -43.48 52.15 -12.34
N PHE A 4 -43.26 51.13 -11.50
CA PHE A 4 -43.57 49.69 -11.72
C PHE A 4 -42.63 49.03 -12.77
N TRP A 5 -41.67 48.18 -12.36
CA TRP A 5 -41.78 46.73 -12.59
C TRP A 5 -40.74 45.85 -11.87
N ARG A 6 -41.22 44.65 -11.53
CA ARG A 6 -40.55 43.49 -10.91
C ARG A 6 -39.44 42.96 -11.82
N ASN A 7 -38.40 42.36 -11.22
CA ASN A 7 -37.95 41.00 -11.54
C ASN A 7 -36.94 40.53 -10.49
N LEU A 8 -37.40 39.67 -9.58
CA LEU A 8 -36.56 38.97 -8.62
C LEU A 8 -36.27 37.58 -9.22
N PHE A 9 -35.10 37.42 -9.84
CA PHE A 9 -34.61 36.11 -10.27
C PHE A 9 -34.00 35.41 -9.05
N LEU A 10 -34.73 34.45 -8.47
CA LEU A 10 -34.20 33.51 -7.48
C LEU A 10 -33.43 32.41 -8.23
N LEU A 11 -32.11 32.54 -8.29
CA LEU A 11 -31.20 31.46 -8.68
C LEU A 11 -31.12 30.46 -7.52
N VAL A 12 -31.87 29.38 -7.62
CA VAL A 12 -31.72 28.21 -6.74
C VAL A 12 -30.49 27.44 -7.22
N SER A 13 -29.35 27.71 -6.58
CA SER A 13 -28.14 26.89 -6.75
C SER A 13 -28.38 25.52 -6.13
N VAL A 14 -28.67 24.53 -6.98
CA VAL A 14 -28.66 23.12 -6.59
C VAL A 14 -27.21 22.72 -6.35
N PHE A 15 -26.80 22.72 -5.08
CA PHE A 15 -25.53 22.11 -4.68
C PHE A 15 -25.69 20.59 -4.82
N ILE A 16 -25.19 20.05 -5.93
CA ILE A 16 -24.91 18.62 -6.03
C ILE A 16 -23.73 18.36 -5.09
N ALA A 17 -24.02 17.94 -3.86
CA ALA A 17 -23.02 17.40 -2.97
C ALA A 17 -22.47 16.13 -3.62
N LYS A 18 -21.35 16.27 -4.34
CA LYS A 18 -20.48 15.13 -4.61
C LYS A 18 -20.04 14.63 -3.24
N SER A 19 -20.54 13.47 -2.83
CA SER A 19 -19.96 12.66 -1.77
C SER A 19 -18.56 12.22 -2.22
N GLY A 20 -17.61 13.14 -2.15
CA GLY A 20 -16.21 12.78 -2.11
C GLY A 20 -16.02 12.01 -0.81
N TYR A 21 -15.83 10.69 -0.91
CA TYR A 21 -15.21 9.94 0.17
C TYR A 21 -13.83 10.56 0.36
N ALA A 22 -13.71 11.44 1.34
CA ALA A 22 -12.42 11.91 1.81
C ALA A 22 -11.62 10.68 2.21
N GLY A 23 -10.49 10.44 1.54
CA GLY A 23 -9.51 9.49 2.06
C GLY A 23 -9.15 9.97 3.46
N GLY A 24 -9.52 9.19 4.48
CA GLY A 24 -9.27 9.58 5.86
C GLY A 24 -7.78 9.77 6.09
N SER A 25 -7.38 10.86 6.72
CA SER A 25 -6.05 10.96 7.32
C SER A 25 -5.98 9.99 8.51
N TYR A 26 -4.85 9.31 8.67
CA TYR A 26 -4.59 8.44 9.81
C TYR A 26 -3.44 9.02 10.61
N GLU A 27 -3.63 9.12 11.92
CA GLU A 27 -2.65 9.67 12.85
C GLU A 27 -2.49 8.71 14.03
N VAL A 28 -1.26 8.35 14.35
CA VAL A 28 -0.96 7.51 15.51
C VAL A 28 -0.97 8.37 16.77
N VAL A 29 -1.75 7.97 17.78
CA VAL A 29 -1.85 8.64 19.08
C VAL A 29 -1.66 7.60 20.18
N GLY A 30 -0.40 7.33 20.54
CA GLY A 30 -0.03 6.25 21.46
C GLY A 30 -0.48 4.89 20.93
N ALA A 31 -1.22 4.13 21.75
CA ALA A 31 -1.84 2.86 21.34
C ALA A 31 -3.22 3.06 20.68
N SER A 32 -3.42 4.15 19.94
CA SER A 32 -4.67 4.43 19.24
C SER A 32 -4.40 5.01 17.86
N LEU A 33 -5.36 4.82 16.96
CA LEU A 33 -5.35 5.38 15.62
C LEU A 33 -6.51 6.37 15.50
N LYS A 34 -6.17 7.64 15.25
CA LYS A 34 -7.13 8.68 14.92
C LYS A 34 -7.39 8.66 13.41
N ILE A 35 -8.67 8.70 13.03
CA ILE A 35 -9.16 8.58 11.67
C ILE A 35 -9.98 9.84 11.36
N GLY A 36 -9.48 10.65 10.44
CA GLY A 36 -10.03 11.98 10.18
C GLY A 36 -10.00 12.86 11.44
N ASP A 37 -11.05 13.65 11.65
CA ASP A 37 -11.02 14.69 12.68
C ASP A 37 -11.40 14.21 14.09
N SER A 38 -12.16 13.12 14.22
CA SER A 38 -12.83 12.80 15.49
C SER A 38 -12.88 11.32 15.88
N LYS A 39 -12.72 10.39 14.95
CA LYS A 39 -12.82 8.96 15.28
C LYS A 39 -11.48 8.46 15.80
N ILE A 40 -11.47 7.83 16.97
CA ILE A 40 -10.27 7.23 17.57
C ILE A 40 -10.57 5.76 17.84
N CYS A 41 -9.74 4.87 17.29
CA CYS A 41 -9.79 3.44 17.56
C CYS A 41 -8.61 3.06 18.45
N SER A 42 -8.88 2.44 19.61
CA SER A 42 -7.84 1.84 20.43
C SER A 42 -7.29 0.58 19.77
N LEU A 43 -5.97 0.42 19.81
CA LEU A 43 -5.25 -0.72 19.28
C LEU A 43 -4.70 -1.55 20.46
N ASP A 44 -4.60 -2.86 20.28
CA ASP A 44 -3.99 -3.74 21.29
C ASP A 44 -2.46 -3.69 21.31
N ARG A 45 -1.87 -2.95 20.37
CA ARG A 45 -0.42 -2.75 20.21
C ARG A 45 -0.12 -1.31 19.83
N GLU A 46 1.02 -0.80 20.30
CA GLU A 46 1.53 0.49 19.87
C GLU A 46 1.88 0.49 18.38
N SER A 47 1.67 1.62 17.73
CA SER A 47 1.99 1.84 16.32
C SER A 47 3.13 2.87 16.21
N ARG A 48 3.95 2.74 15.17
CA ARG A 48 5.05 3.69 14.88
C ARG A 48 4.63 4.76 13.88
N TYR A 49 3.81 4.36 12.93
CA TYR A 49 3.30 5.21 11.85
C TYR A 49 1.93 4.70 11.41
N ALA A 50 1.31 5.37 10.46
CA ALA A 50 0.08 4.94 9.81
C ALA A 50 0.17 5.22 8.32
N VAL A 51 0.39 4.17 7.52
CA VAL A 51 0.48 4.28 6.06
C VAL A 51 -0.61 3.41 5.44
N GLU A 52 -1.43 3.99 4.59
CA GLU A 52 -2.49 3.26 3.88
C GLU A 52 -1.85 2.40 2.76
N SER A 53 -2.23 1.13 2.70
CA SER A 53 -1.92 0.22 1.58
C SER A 53 -2.40 0.77 0.24
N PHE A 54 -1.79 0.34 -0.86
CA PHE A 54 -2.15 0.83 -2.19
C PHE A 54 -3.63 0.60 -2.53
N ASP A 55 -4.17 -0.58 -2.18
CA ASP A 55 -5.57 -0.94 -2.38
C ASP A 55 -6.54 -0.19 -1.43
N LYS A 56 -6.00 0.51 -0.42
CA LYS A 56 -6.70 1.28 0.62
C LYS A 56 -7.58 0.44 1.54
N LEU A 57 -7.31 -0.85 1.67
CA LEU A 57 -8.07 -1.78 2.51
C LEU A 57 -7.35 -2.12 3.83
N ALA A 58 -6.11 -1.69 4.00
CA ALA A 58 -5.34 -1.86 5.23
C ALA A 58 -4.48 -0.65 5.58
N ILE A 59 -4.21 -0.48 6.88
CA ILE A 59 -3.26 0.51 7.41
C ILE A 59 -2.05 -0.24 7.96
N MET A 60 -0.87 0.04 7.43
CA MET A 60 0.42 -0.43 7.94
C MET A 60 0.84 0.46 9.11
N LEU A 61 1.20 -0.18 10.23
CA LEU A 61 1.37 0.45 11.53
C LEU A 61 2.81 0.40 12.06
N SER A 62 3.61 -0.52 11.53
CA SER A 62 5.05 -0.67 11.77
C SER A 62 5.65 -1.48 10.64
N GLU A 63 6.94 -1.77 10.72
CA GLU A 63 7.70 -2.53 9.73
C GLU A 63 7.17 -3.95 9.52
N THR A 64 6.29 -4.45 10.39
CA THR A 64 5.72 -5.80 10.25
C THR A 64 4.23 -5.87 10.55
N THR A 65 3.60 -4.77 10.98
CA THR A 65 2.22 -4.79 11.48
C THR A 65 1.26 -4.01 10.61
N TYR A 66 0.02 -4.45 10.61
CA TYR A 66 -1.06 -3.78 9.89
C TYR A 66 -2.41 -4.06 10.56
N VAL A 67 -3.43 -3.32 10.13
CA VAL A 67 -4.82 -3.54 10.49
C VAL A 67 -5.69 -3.49 9.24
N ASP A 68 -6.69 -4.37 9.16
CA ASP A 68 -7.72 -4.31 8.12
C ASP A 68 -8.63 -3.11 8.41
N LYS A 69 -8.80 -2.22 7.43
CA LYS A 69 -9.58 -1.00 7.55
C LYS A 69 -11.04 -1.27 7.94
N ARG A 70 -11.60 -2.43 7.58
CA ARG A 70 -12.95 -2.83 8.01
C ARG A 70 -13.04 -2.95 9.54
N GLN A 71 -11.98 -3.30 10.24
CA GLN A 71 -11.99 -3.30 11.71
C GLN A 71 -12.01 -1.88 12.27
N LEU A 72 -11.29 -0.96 11.63
CA LEU A 72 -11.29 0.45 11.98
C LEU A 72 -12.64 1.12 11.71
N ASP A 73 -13.32 0.75 10.62
CA ASP A 73 -14.65 1.26 10.27
C ASP A 73 -15.71 0.91 11.33
N HIS A 74 -15.55 -0.23 12.00
CA HIS A 74 -16.50 -0.71 13.01
C HIS A 74 -16.02 -0.59 14.46
N CYS A 75 -14.84 0.02 14.70
CA CYS A 75 -14.31 0.17 16.05
C CYS A 75 -15.29 0.98 16.93
N GLN A 76 -15.50 0.50 18.16
CA GLN A 76 -16.41 1.09 19.13
C GLN A 76 -15.63 1.67 20.32
N ILE A 77 -16.22 2.64 21.00
CA ILE A 77 -15.66 3.17 22.26
C ILE A 77 -15.53 2.03 23.27
N GLY A 78 -14.35 1.87 23.86
CA GLY A 78 -14.03 0.78 24.78
C GLY A 78 -13.72 -0.57 24.11
N GLY A 79 -13.88 -0.68 22.79
CA GLY A 79 -13.40 -1.80 22.00
C GLY A 79 -11.94 -1.62 21.60
N VAL A 80 -11.22 -2.74 21.45
CA VAL A 80 -9.83 -2.77 21.02
C VAL A 80 -9.74 -3.46 19.66
N VAL A 81 -9.10 -2.82 18.71
CA VAL A 81 -8.84 -3.37 17.37
C VAL A 81 -7.54 -4.17 17.42
N HIS A 82 -7.60 -5.40 16.89
CA HIS A 82 -6.46 -6.32 16.91
C HIS A 82 -5.49 -6.01 15.77
N VAL A 83 -4.24 -5.72 16.13
CA VAL A 83 -3.16 -5.46 15.17
C VAL A 83 -2.55 -6.78 14.71
N LEU A 84 -2.61 -7.02 13.40
CA LEU A 84 -2.06 -8.19 12.74
C LEU A 84 -0.57 -8.00 12.41
N SER A 85 0.10 -9.08 12.03
CA SER A 85 1.51 -9.03 11.60
C SER A 85 1.77 -9.97 10.45
N ILE A 86 2.68 -9.57 9.56
CA ILE A 86 3.32 -10.51 8.64
C ILE A 86 4.26 -11.44 9.43
N PRO A 87 4.60 -12.64 8.92
CA PRO A 87 5.52 -13.54 9.59
C PRO A 87 6.89 -12.93 9.87
N SER A 88 7.58 -13.46 10.86
CA SER A 88 8.99 -13.13 11.09
C SER A 88 9.90 -13.68 9.98
N ASN A 89 11.12 -13.18 9.89
CA ASN A 89 12.13 -13.55 8.88
C ASN A 89 11.83 -13.10 7.45
N VAL A 90 11.11 -11.98 7.31
CA VAL A 90 11.05 -11.18 6.09
C VAL A 90 11.41 -9.74 6.44
N GLY A 91 11.74 -8.94 5.42
CA GLY A 91 12.07 -7.53 5.57
C GLY A 91 10.89 -6.63 5.98
N THR A 92 11.05 -5.33 5.77
CA THR A 92 10.06 -4.31 6.12
C THR A 92 8.82 -4.43 5.24
N LEU A 93 7.63 -4.55 5.84
CA LEU A 93 6.34 -4.49 5.17
C LEU A 93 6.23 -3.17 4.39
N SER A 94 6.13 -3.29 3.06
CA SER A 94 6.11 -2.15 2.15
C SER A 94 4.73 -1.94 1.53
N ASP A 95 3.99 -3.00 1.22
CA ASP A 95 2.56 -2.91 0.87
C ASP A 95 1.84 -4.24 1.17
N ILE A 96 0.52 -4.18 1.29
CA ILE A 96 -0.33 -5.34 1.55
C ILE A 96 -1.69 -5.20 0.87
N ASN A 97 -2.11 -6.26 0.17
CA ASN A 97 -3.47 -6.40 -0.34
C ASN A 97 -4.17 -7.50 0.48
N VAL A 98 -4.86 -7.09 1.54
CA VAL A 98 -5.51 -8.00 2.49
C VAL A 98 -6.63 -8.80 1.80
N SER A 99 -7.35 -8.19 0.84
CA SER A 99 -8.44 -8.87 0.15
C SER A 99 -7.97 -10.04 -0.72
N LYS A 100 -6.77 -9.92 -1.30
CA LYS A 100 -6.13 -10.96 -2.12
C LYS A 100 -5.17 -11.84 -1.32
N GLY A 101 -4.86 -11.45 -0.09
CA GLY A 101 -4.02 -12.20 0.83
C GLY A 101 -2.55 -12.18 0.45
N PHE A 102 -2.06 -11.09 -0.13
CA PHE A 102 -0.66 -10.90 -0.51
C PHE A 102 -0.03 -9.70 0.20
N TYR A 103 1.27 -9.77 0.44
CA TYR A 103 2.07 -8.65 0.89
C TYR A 103 3.41 -8.61 0.17
N VAL A 104 4.03 -7.43 0.17
CA VAL A 104 5.41 -7.23 -0.28
C VAL A 104 6.22 -6.65 0.88
N ALA A 105 7.39 -7.25 1.12
CA ALA A 105 8.35 -6.79 2.10
C ALA A 105 9.70 -6.53 1.44
N LEU A 106 10.47 -5.57 1.97
CA LEU A 106 11.77 -5.17 1.45
C LEU A 106 12.88 -5.56 2.43
N ASP A 107 13.74 -6.47 1.99
CA ASP A 107 14.90 -6.97 2.71
C ASP A 107 16.10 -6.06 2.42
N PHE A 108 16.56 -5.34 3.44
CA PHE A 108 17.74 -4.48 3.35
C PHE A 108 19.03 -5.30 3.17
N VAL A 109 19.82 -5.01 2.13
CA VAL A 109 21.02 -5.79 1.82
C VAL A 109 22.29 -4.97 1.65
N ASP A 110 22.21 -3.68 1.36
CA ASP A 110 23.40 -2.83 1.21
C ASP A 110 23.17 -1.38 1.60
N VAL A 111 24.24 -0.69 2.01
CA VAL A 111 24.23 0.70 2.50
C VAL A 111 24.70 1.72 1.46
N GLN A 112 25.43 1.30 0.41
CA GLN A 112 26.03 2.21 -0.58
C GLN A 112 25.96 1.62 -2.01
N PRO A 113 24.89 1.90 -2.78
CA PRO A 113 23.67 2.62 -2.38
C PRO A 113 22.79 1.79 -1.43
N PHE A 114 21.79 2.41 -0.80
CA PHE A 114 20.75 1.67 -0.07
C PHE A 114 20.05 0.72 -1.04
N ALA A 115 20.23 -0.58 -0.82
CA ALA A 115 19.77 -1.61 -1.74
C ALA A 115 18.92 -2.66 -1.02
N TYR A 116 17.89 -3.10 -1.72
CA TYR A 116 16.86 -3.99 -1.21
C TYR A 116 16.63 -5.17 -2.15
N LEU A 117 16.15 -6.26 -1.57
CA LEU A 117 15.47 -7.34 -2.29
C LEU A 117 14.01 -7.37 -1.86
N ALA A 118 13.10 -7.78 -2.73
CA ALA A 118 11.70 -7.90 -2.38
C ALA A 118 11.29 -9.34 -2.11
N THR A 119 10.48 -9.52 -1.09
CA THR A 119 9.73 -10.74 -0.80
C THR A 119 8.25 -10.47 -1.09
N VAL A 120 7.67 -11.18 -2.07
CA VAL A 120 6.23 -11.16 -2.34
C VAL A 120 5.64 -12.47 -1.84
N ALA A 121 4.79 -12.43 -0.82
CA ALA A 121 4.32 -13.65 -0.16
C ALA A 121 2.83 -13.58 0.19
N ARG A 122 2.25 -14.76 0.49
CA ARG A 122 0.90 -14.82 1.04
C ARG A 122 0.92 -14.41 2.50
N VAL A 123 -0.08 -13.65 2.93
CA VAL A 123 -0.29 -13.31 4.34
C VAL A 123 -0.27 -14.60 5.18
N GLY A 124 0.51 -14.58 6.25
CA GLY A 124 0.73 -15.75 7.13
C GLY A 124 1.87 -16.68 6.72
N THR A 125 2.54 -16.43 5.59
CA THR A 125 3.71 -17.22 5.14
C THR A 125 4.87 -16.30 4.75
N SER A 126 6.12 -16.73 4.97
CA SER A 126 7.33 -16.03 4.49
C SER A 126 7.86 -16.58 3.16
N LYS A 127 7.12 -17.50 2.52
CA LYS A 127 7.53 -18.13 1.27
C LYS A 127 7.36 -17.14 0.12
N ASN A 128 8.47 -16.70 -0.46
CA ASN A 128 8.44 -15.85 -1.64
C ASN A 128 7.78 -16.60 -2.81
N LEU A 129 6.83 -15.92 -3.46
CA LEU A 129 6.06 -16.40 -4.61
C LEU A 129 6.77 -16.13 -5.92
N VAL A 130 7.72 -15.19 -5.92
CA VAL A 130 8.48 -14.80 -7.11
C VAL A 130 9.96 -15.17 -6.96
N SER A 131 10.59 -15.45 -8.09
CA SER A 131 12.02 -15.75 -8.24
C SER A 131 12.60 -14.99 -9.44
N VAL A 132 12.24 -13.72 -9.54
CA VAL A 132 12.74 -12.78 -10.55
C VAL A 132 13.95 -11.99 -10.03
N LYS A 133 14.69 -11.31 -10.91
CA LYS A 133 15.77 -10.39 -10.46
C LYS A 133 15.17 -9.26 -9.62
N GLY A 134 15.81 -8.95 -8.49
CA GLY A 134 15.24 -8.07 -7.45
C GLY A 134 14.53 -8.82 -6.33
N ALA A 135 14.12 -10.08 -6.53
CA ALA A 135 13.47 -10.85 -5.47
C ALA A 135 14.48 -11.51 -4.53
N TYR A 136 14.10 -11.66 -3.26
CA TYR A 136 14.81 -12.51 -2.31
C TYR A 136 14.57 -13.99 -2.65
N ILE A 137 15.62 -14.73 -2.99
CA ILE A 137 15.51 -16.14 -3.37
C ILE A 137 16.09 -17.01 -2.25
N VAL A 138 15.22 -17.74 -1.57
CA VAL A 138 15.59 -18.65 -0.47
C VAL A 138 16.66 -19.65 -0.92
N GLY A 139 17.67 -19.86 -0.08
CA GLY A 139 18.77 -20.80 -0.34
C GLY A 139 19.93 -20.23 -1.17
N ARG A 140 19.79 -19.01 -1.72
CA ARG A 140 20.91 -18.32 -2.37
C ARG A 140 21.70 -17.48 -1.37
N LYS A 141 23.01 -17.34 -1.61
CA LYS A 141 23.86 -16.51 -0.76
C LYS A 141 23.51 -15.04 -0.96
N ILE A 142 23.50 -14.28 0.14
CA ILE A 142 23.19 -12.84 0.08
C ILE A 142 24.15 -12.09 -0.85
N SER A 143 25.43 -12.47 -0.91
CA SER A 143 26.42 -11.91 -1.83
C SER A 143 26.05 -12.08 -3.31
N GLU A 144 25.36 -13.17 -3.65
CA GLU A 144 24.88 -13.42 -5.02
C GLU A 144 23.61 -12.63 -5.31
N LEU A 145 22.73 -12.47 -4.31
CA LEU A 145 21.48 -11.73 -4.46
C LEU A 145 21.70 -10.22 -4.51
N LYS A 146 22.71 -9.70 -3.81
CA LYS A 146 23.08 -8.27 -3.83
C LYS A 146 23.28 -7.71 -5.24
N GLY A 147 23.84 -8.50 -6.17
CA GLY A 147 24.01 -8.09 -7.57
C GLY A 147 22.70 -7.90 -8.33
N ALA A 148 21.58 -8.36 -7.78
CA ALA A 148 20.23 -8.13 -8.29
C ALA A 148 19.40 -7.23 -7.36
N ALA A 149 19.98 -6.62 -6.33
CA ALA A 149 19.25 -5.69 -5.48
C ALA A 149 18.91 -4.38 -6.23
N PHE A 150 17.96 -3.62 -5.69
CA PHE A 150 17.51 -2.35 -6.27
C PHE A 150 17.37 -1.26 -5.19
N SER A 151 17.41 0.00 -5.61
CA SER A 151 17.20 1.14 -4.72
C SER A 151 15.72 1.36 -4.47
N SER A 152 15.36 1.65 -3.22
CA SER A 152 13.99 1.99 -2.80
C SER A 152 14.05 2.85 -1.53
N ALA A 153 12.95 3.48 -1.15
CA ALA A 153 12.82 4.14 0.15
C ALA A 153 12.91 3.11 1.31
N GLY A 154 12.47 1.86 1.07
CA GLY A 154 12.59 0.77 2.05
C GLY A 154 11.56 0.81 3.17
N ASP A 155 10.59 1.72 3.11
CA ASP A 155 9.55 1.94 4.10
C ASP A 155 8.16 1.46 3.62
N ALA A 156 7.17 1.60 4.51
CA ALA A 156 5.78 1.37 4.20
C ALA A 156 5.33 2.37 3.11
N GLY A 157 4.71 1.85 2.05
CA GLY A 157 4.32 2.61 0.86
C GLY A 157 5.39 2.67 -0.23
N ALA A 158 6.60 2.14 -0.01
CA ALA A 158 7.66 2.13 -1.04
C ALA A 158 7.44 1.12 -2.17
N SER A 159 6.47 0.21 -2.02
CA SER A 159 6.06 -0.77 -3.03
C SER A 159 4.56 -0.63 -3.26
N ILE A 160 4.06 -1.18 -4.35
CA ILE A 160 2.61 -1.28 -4.59
C ILE A 160 2.24 -2.64 -5.17
N ILE A 161 1.11 -3.18 -4.71
CA ILE A 161 0.47 -4.40 -5.21
C ILE A 161 -0.78 -3.98 -5.98
N SER A 162 -0.99 -4.54 -7.17
CA SER A 162 -2.20 -4.26 -7.94
C SER A 162 -3.48 -4.63 -7.16
N PRO A 163 -4.61 -3.96 -7.43
CA PRO A 163 -5.87 -4.27 -6.74
C PRO A 163 -6.34 -5.72 -6.95
N ASP A 164 -6.03 -6.32 -8.11
CA ASP A 164 -6.31 -7.74 -8.38
C ASP A 164 -5.35 -8.71 -7.67
N GLY A 165 -4.25 -8.21 -7.13
CA GLY A 165 -3.23 -8.97 -6.41
C GLY A 165 -2.28 -9.76 -7.30
N ARG A 166 -2.30 -9.55 -8.62
CA ARG A 166 -1.49 -10.28 -9.59
C ARG A 166 -0.13 -9.62 -9.88
N TYR A 167 -0.06 -8.30 -9.78
CA TYR A 167 1.11 -7.52 -10.17
C TYR A 167 1.72 -6.78 -8.99
N VAL A 168 3.04 -6.62 -9.00
CA VAL A 168 3.78 -5.88 -7.97
C VAL A 168 4.79 -4.96 -8.62
N ALA A 169 4.83 -3.70 -8.18
CA ALA A 169 5.94 -2.79 -8.44
C ALA A 169 6.71 -2.60 -7.11
N PRO A 170 7.87 -3.26 -6.92
CA PRO A 170 8.58 -3.29 -5.65
C PRO A 170 9.33 -1.96 -5.34
N THR A 171 9.39 -1.05 -6.30
CA THR A 171 9.89 0.33 -6.12
C THR A 171 8.75 1.35 -6.01
N GLY A 172 7.49 0.90 -6.10
CA GLY A 172 6.33 1.79 -6.18
C GLY A 172 6.12 2.41 -7.58
N GLU A 173 7.13 2.36 -8.44
CA GLU A 173 7.08 2.91 -9.80
C GLU A 173 6.44 1.93 -10.79
N ILE A 174 5.34 2.34 -11.42
CA ILE A 174 4.65 1.55 -12.45
C ILE A 174 5.40 1.72 -13.78
N ASP A 175 6.52 1.01 -13.93
CA ASP A 175 7.34 1.04 -15.15
C ASP A 175 7.52 -0.36 -15.77
N CYS A 176 6.82 -0.60 -16.88
CA CYS A 176 6.93 -1.81 -17.71
C CYS A 176 7.85 -1.62 -18.93
N SER A 177 8.67 -0.57 -18.99
CA SER A 177 9.59 -0.36 -20.10
C SER A 177 10.64 -1.47 -20.18
N PRO A 178 11.21 -1.79 -21.36
CA PRO A 178 12.26 -2.80 -21.47
C PRO A 178 13.50 -2.52 -20.60
N THR A 179 13.73 -1.24 -20.27
CA THR A 179 14.86 -0.75 -19.47
C THR A 179 14.58 -0.65 -17.97
N SER A 180 13.33 -0.81 -17.53
CA SER A 180 12.96 -0.67 -16.12
C SER A 180 13.64 -1.73 -15.25
N TYR A 181 14.13 -1.31 -14.08
CA TYR A 181 14.71 -2.22 -13.11
C TYR A 181 14.29 -1.86 -11.68
N PRO A 182 13.71 -2.80 -10.92
CA PRO A 182 13.35 -4.17 -11.31
C PRO A 182 12.04 -4.24 -12.12
N GLY A 183 11.35 -3.12 -12.30
CA GLY A 183 10.08 -3.00 -13.04
C GLY A 183 8.89 -3.67 -12.35
N VAL A 184 7.78 -3.78 -13.08
CA VAL A 184 6.57 -4.48 -12.63
C VAL A 184 6.72 -6.00 -12.80
N TRP A 185 6.28 -6.78 -11.81
CA TRP A 185 6.31 -8.24 -11.84
C TRP A 185 4.90 -8.81 -11.94
N ASP A 186 4.76 -9.90 -12.70
CA ASP A 186 3.57 -10.77 -12.71
C ASP A 186 3.83 -11.95 -11.77
N ILE A 187 3.10 -12.01 -10.66
CA ILE A 187 3.28 -13.05 -9.62
C ILE A 187 2.91 -14.42 -10.18
N GLU A 188 1.85 -14.51 -10.98
CA GLU A 188 1.32 -15.78 -11.50
C GLU A 188 2.32 -16.42 -12.47
N TYR A 189 2.88 -15.60 -13.37
CA TYR A 189 3.82 -16.07 -14.39
C TYR A 189 5.28 -15.96 -13.98
N ASN A 190 5.55 -15.46 -12.76
CA ASN A 190 6.88 -15.30 -12.18
C ASN A 190 7.88 -14.63 -13.15
N ARG A 191 7.50 -13.48 -13.69
CA ARG A 191 8.30 -12.74 -14.69
C ARG A 191 8.11 -11.23 -14.58
N ARG A 192 9.08 -10.47 -15.08
CA ARG A 192 8.92 -9.03 -15.31
C ARG A 192 7.93 -8.79 -16.45
N VAL A 193 7.04 -7.83 -16.27
CA VAL A 193 6.09 -7.36 -17.27
C VAL A 193 6.78 -6.36 -18.19
N VAL A 194 6.62 -6.54 -19.50
CA VAL A 194 7.08 -5.57 -20.50
C VAL A 194 5.92 -5.28 -21.45
N MET A 195 5.44 -4.03 -21.45
CA MET A 195 4.32 -3.58 -22.28
C MET A 195 4.32 -2.06 -22.43
N ALA A 196 3.40 -1.53 -23.24
CA ALA A 196 3.19 -0.09 -23.38
C ALA A 196 2.77 0.55 -22.05
N GLU A 197 3.13 1.82 -21.85
CA GLU A 197 2.95 2.55 -20.60
C GLU A 197 1.47 2.63 -20.19
N ASP A 198 0.58 2.91 -21.14
CA ASP A 198 -0.87 2.97 -20.91
C ASP A 198 -1.41 1.63 -20.37
N ALA A 199 -1.07 0.52 -21.04
CA ALA A 199 -1.44 -0.82 -20.60
C ALA A 199 -0.84 -1.18 -19.24
N CYS A 200 0.40 -0.75 -18.97
CA CYS A 200 1.07 -0.96 -17.68
C CYS A 200 0.32 -0.26 -16.53
N MET A 201 -0.10 0.99 -16.76
CA MET A 201 -0.87 1.77 -15.78
C MET A 201 -2.24 1.15 -15.51
N GLU A 202 -2.90 0.54 -16.50
CA GLU A 202 -4.19 -0.15 -16.29
C GLU A 202 -4.08 -1.29 -15.27
N LEU A 203 -2.92 -1.94 -15.13
CA LEU A 203 -2.72 -3.06 -14.18
C LEU A 203 -2.95 -2.64 -12.72
N PHE A 204 -2.81 -1.36 -12.40
CA PHE A 204 -2.90 -0.82 -11.04
C PHE A 204 -4.12 0.08 -10.82
N LYS A 205 -5.01 0.20 -11.81
CA LYS A 205 -6.26 0.94 -11.62
C LYS A 205 -7.23 0.18 -10.74
N LYS A 206 -7.99 0.94 -9.96
CA LYS A 206 -9.06 0.45 -9.08
C LYS A 206 -10.40 0.39 -9.79
#